data_AF-A0A946AMB3-F1
#
_entry.id   AF-A0A946AMB3-F1
#
_cell.length_a   1.000
_cell.length_b   1.000
_cell.length_c   1.000
_cell.angle_alpha   90.00
_cell.angle_beta   90.00
_cell.angle_gamma   90.00
#
_symmetry.space_group_name_H-M   'P 1'
#
loop_
_entity.id
_entity.type
_entity.pdbx_description
1 polymer ?
#
loop_
_entity_poly.entity_id
_entity_poly.type
_entity_poly.pdbx_seq_one_letter_code
_entity_poly.pdbx_strand_id
1 'polypeptide(L)'
;MNEAREKGRRWVISTKDEMRNAVNDVTKEASRKLSIFTHDLDPGIYDDPDFLEIVKHMVLSQAYARIRVLIADPARAIKNGNSFVQLGRRLNTYIEFRHVREDYRTH
;
A
#
# COMPACT_ATOMS: atom_id res chain seq x y z
N MET A 1 8.25 22.80 5.20
CA MET A 1 9.08 23.04 4.00
C MET A 1 8.91 21.83 3.10
N ASN A 2 8.23 22.00 1.96
CA ASN A 2 7.95 20.91 1.03
C ASN A 2 9.04 20.93 -0.05
N GLU A 3 10.21 20.39 0.27
CA GLU A 3 11.23 20.13 -0.76
C GLU A 3 10.74 18.95 -1.60
N ALA A 4 10.53 19.18 -2.91
CA ALA A 4 10.13 18.12 -3.83
C ALA A 4 11.17 17.00 -3.78
N ARG A 5 10.72 15.76 -3.56
CA ARG A 5 11.58 14.58 -3.48
C ARG A 5 12.23 14.29 -4.83
N GLU A 6 13.48 14.69 -5.02
CA GLU A 6 14.29 14.38 -6.20
C GLU A 6 14.69 12.89 -6.30
N LYS A 7 14.33 12.25 -7.41
CA LYS A 7 14.65 10.84 -7.69
C LYS A 7 16.15 10.54 -7.53
N GLY A 8 16.48 9.50 -6.78
CA GLY A 8 17.88 9.06 -6.55
C GLY A 8 18.49 9.55 -5.24
N ARG A 9 17.80 10.42 -4.50
CA ARG A 9 18.18 10.85 -3.16
C ARG A 9 17.49 10.00 -2.10
N ARG A 10 18.17 9.74 -0.98
CA ARG A 10 17.58 9.06 0.19
C ARG A 10 17.03 10.10 1.15
N TRP A 11 15.88 9.82 1.74
CA TRP A 11 15.27 10.65 2.78
C TRP A 11 15.01 9.82 4.03
N VAL A 12 15.08 10.49 5.18
CA VAL A 12 14.69 9.93 6.47
C VAL A 12 13.23 10.30 6.71
N ILE A 13 12.43 9.32 7.10
CA ILE A 13 11.02 9.46 7.48
C ILE A 13 10.94 9.13 8.96
N SER A 14 10.46 10.07 9.77
CA SER A 14 10.47 9.93 11.23
C SER A 14 9.06 9.95 11.82
N THR A 15 8.08 10.43 11.06
CA THR A 15 6.68 10.53 11.52
C THR A 15 5.73 9.71 10.66
N LYS A 16 4.58 9.37 11.25
CA LYS A 16 3.49 8.71 10.54
C LYS A 16 2.96 9.55 9.37
N ASP A 17 2.93 10.88 9.52
CA ASP A 17 2.46 11.78 8.46
C ASP A 17 3.42 11.82 7.27
N GLU A 18 4.72 11.93 7.55
CA GLU A 18 5.75 11.83 6.52
C GLU A 18 5.72 10.48 5.79
N MET A 19 5.40 9.39 6.51
CA MET A 19 5.21 8.06 5.94
C MET A 19 3.98 8.02 5.01
N ARG A 20 2.82 8.59 5.41
CA ARG A 20 1.65 8.69 4.52
C ARG A 20 1.99 9.43 3.24
N ASN A 21 2.63 10.60 3.38
CA ASN A 21 3.02 11.41 2.23
C ASN A 21 4.00 10.66 1.33
N ALA A 22 4.97 9.93 1.89
CA ALA A 22 5.88 9.07 1.13
C ALA A 22 5.19 7.96 0.37
N VAL A 23 4.26 7.26 1.02
CA VAL A 23 3.47 6.21 0.38
C VAL A 23 2.64 6.79 -0.77
N ASN A 24 2.01 7.94 -0.56
CA ASN A 24 1.21 8.61 -1.59
C ASN A 24 2.07 9.04 -2.80
N ASP A 25 3.24 9.64 -2.56
CA ASP A 25 4.16 10.05 -3.63
C ASP A 25 4.65 8.84 -4.45
N VAL A 26 5.10 7.78 -3.77
CA VAL A 26 5.58 6.55 -4.44
C VAL A 26 4.45 5.88 -5.23
N THR A 27 3.22 5.88 -4.69
CA THR A 27 2.08 5.24 -5.35
C THR A 27 1.64 6.02 -6.58
N LYS A 28 1.68 7.36 -6.57
CA LYS A 28 1.36 8.21 -7.73
C LYS A 28 2.31 7.98 -8.91
N GLU A 29 3.59 7.73 -8.63
CA GLU A 29 4.60 7.44 -9.65
C GLU A 29 4.50 6.01 -10.21
N ALA A 30 3.76 5.12 -9.55
CA ALA A 30 3.62 3.73 -9.99
C ALA A 30 2.72 3.62 -11.23
N SER A 31 3.25 3.06 -12.32
CA SER A 31 2.59 3.04 -13.63
C SER A 31 2.19 1.67 -14.16
N ARG A 32 2.48 0.58 -13.44
CA ARG A 32 2.11 -0.77 -13.87
C ARG A 32 2.00 -1.78 -12.74
N LYS A 33 2.87 -1.66 -11.74
CA LYS A 33 2.88 -2.59 -10.62
C LYS A 33 3.20 -1.87 -9.32
N LEU A 34 2.38 -2.11 -8.31
CA LEU A 34 2.64 -1.73 -6.93
C LEU A 34 2.81 -3.01 -6.11
N SER A 35 3.85 -3.11 -5.32
CA SER A 35 4.10 -4.26 -4.44
C SER A 35 4.33 -3.75 -3.03
N ILE A 36 3.44 -4.14 -2.13
CA ILE A 36 3.42 -3.70 -0.74
C ILE A 36 3.72 -4.90 0.13
N PHE A 37 4.68 -4.75 1.02
CA PHE A 37 4.90 -5.66 2.13
C PHE A 37 4.68 -4.88 3.43
N THR A 38 3.83 -5.40 4.30
CA THR A 38 3.43 -4.73 5.53
C THR A 38 3.15 -5.76 6.60
N HIS A 39 3.33 -5.37 7.86
CA HIS A 39 3.08 -6.27 8.98
C HIS A 39 1.57 -6.51 9.15
N ASP A 40 0.79 -5.43 9.28
CA ASP A 40 -0.64 -5.45 9.62
C ASP A 40 -1.49 -4.46 8.81
N LEU A 41 -1.03 -4.08 7.60
CA LEU A 41 -1.60 -3.01 6.76
C LEU A 41 -1.45 -1.60 7.35
N ASP A 42 -0.56 -1.41 8.33
CA ASP A 42 -0.16 -0.12 8.89
C ASP A 42 -1.35 0.85 9.06
N PRO A 43 -2.22 0.65 10.07
CA PRO A 43 -3.42 1.45 10.25
C PRO A 43 -3.13 2.95 10.27
N GLY A 44 -3.95 3.73 9.58
CA GLY A 44 -3.77 5.14 9.26
C GLY A 44 -2.73 5.43 8.17
N ILE A 45 -2.23 4.43 7.44
CA ILE A 45 -1.40 4.59 6.24
C ILE A 45 -2.13 4.04 5.01
N TYR A 46 -2.46 2.75 5.01
CA TYR A 46 -3.06 2.11 3.83
C TYR A 46 -4.59 2.14 3.82
N ASP A 47 -5.25 2.46 4.93
CA ASP A 47 -6.68 2.79 5.03
C ASP A 47 -6.96 4.29 4.91
N ASP A 48 -5.93 5.10 4.66
CA ASP A 48 -6.04 6.54 4.42
C ASP A 48 -6.83 6.82 3.14
N PRO A 49 -7.81 7.75 3.17
CA PRO A 49 -8.63 8.05 2.00
C PRO A 49 -7.83 8.50 0.77
N ASP A 50 -6.76 9.30 0.94
CA ASP A 50 -5.98 9.80 -0.19
C ASP A 50 -5.22 8.66 -0.86
N PHE A 51 -4.65 7.75 -0.06
CA PHE A 51 -4.03 6.54 -0.58
C PHE A 51 -5.03 5.69 -1.39
N LEU A 52 -6.23 5.49 -0.86
CA LEU A 52 -7.27 4.69 -1.53
C LEU A 52 -7.71 5.31 -2.85
N GLU A 53 -7.81 6.64 -2.94
CA GLU A 53 -8.12 7.35 -4.19
C GLU A 53 -7.00 7.20 -5.22
N ILE A 54 -5.73 7.35 -4.81
CA ILE A 54 -4.57 7.15 -5.69
C ILE A 54 -4.57 5.72 -6.25
N VAL A 55 -4.81 4.72 -5.39
CA VAL A 55 -4.91 3.31 -5.79
C VAL A 55 -6.03 3.09 -6.81
N LYS A 56 -7.23 3.63 -6.56
CA LYS A 56 -8.36 3.53 -7.50
C LYS A 56 -7.98 4.13 -8.84
N HIS A 57 -7.41 5.33 -8.85
CA HIS A 57 -7.00 5.99 -10.07
C HIS A 57 -5.95 5.16 -10.83
N MET A 58 -4.94 4.62 -10.13
CA MET A 58 -3.92 3.77 -10.74
C MET A 58 -4.53 2.54 -11.44
N VAL A 59 -5.41 1.81 -10.76
CA VAL A 59 -5.94 0.54 -11.32
C VAL A 59 -7.03 0.77 -12.37
N LEU A 60 -7.78 1.86 -12.30
CA LEU A 60 -8.84 2.16 -13.26
C LEU A 60 -8.31 2.84 -14.53
N SER A 61 -7.21 3.59 -14.44
CA SER A 61 -6.62 4.27 -15.60
C SER A 61 -5.72 3.37 -16.45
N GLN A 62 -5.40 2.14 -16.01
CA GLN A 62 -4.40 1.29 -16.66
C GLN A 62 -4.83 -0.18 -16.73
N ALA A 63 -5.08 -0.68 -17.95
CA ALA A 63 -5.58 -2.05 -18.19
C ALA A 63 -4.69 -3.18 -17.62
N TYR A 64 -3.41 -2.92 -17.37
CA TYR A 64 -2.44 -3.91 -16.88
C TYR A 64 -1.86 -3.57 -15.50
N ALA A 65 -2.43 -2.60 -14.80
CA ALA A 65 -2.02 -2.28 -13.43
C ALA A 65 -2.28 -3.48 -12.51
N ARG A 66 -1.29 -3.82 -11.68
CA ARG A 66 -1.43 -4.88 -10.67
C ARG A 66 -0.86 -4.42 -9.33
N ILE A 67 -1.66 -4.57 -8.29
CA ILE A 67 -1.26 -4.31 -6.92
C ILE A 67 -1.19 -5.65 -6.19
N ARG A 68 -0.05 -5.93 -5.58
CA ARG A 68 0.16 -7.13 -4.76
C ARG A 68 0.52 -6.69 -3.36
N VAL A 69 -0.23 -7.17 -2.39
CA VAL A 69 -0.04 -6.85 -0.99
C VAL A 69 0.28 -8.15 -0.25
N LEU A 70 1.42 -8.20 0.41
CA LEU A 70 1.82 -9.31 1.27
C LEU A 70 1.81 -8.85 2.72
N ILE A 71 0.99 -9.52 3.54
CA ILE A 71 0.75 -9.19 4.95
C ILE A 71 1.45 -10.23 5.84
N ALA A 72 2.30 -9.80 6.77
CA ALA A 72 3.01 -10.72 7.65
C ALA A 72 2.07 -11.36 8.71
N ASP A 73 1.32 -10.53 9.43
CA ASP A 73 0.33 -10.96 10.42
C ASP A 73 -1.07 -10.41 10.06
N PRO A 74 -1.92 -11.22 9.41
CA PRO A 74 -3.24 -10.77 8.98
C PRO A 74 -4.26 -10.66 10.13
N ALA A 75 -3.95 -11.11 11.36
CA ALA A 75 -4.92 -11.21 12.44
C ALA A 75 -5.54 -9.85 12.80
N ARG A 76 -4.76 -8.76 12.73
CA ARG A 76 -5.22 -7.39 12.98
C ARG A 76 -5.89 -6.76 11.77
N ALA A 77 -5.29 -6.94 10.59
CA ALA A 77 -5.77 -6.36 9.33
C ALA A 77 -7.21 -6.79 8.96
N ILE A 78 -7.53 -8.07 9.18
CA ILE A 78 -8.84 -8.64 8.83
C ILE A 78 -9.91 -8.30 9.88
N LYS A 79 -9.54 -8.29 11.17
CA LYS A 79 -10.49 -8.10 12.27
C LYS A 79 -11.08 -6.68 12.32
N ASN A 80 -10.33 -5.68 11.88
CA ASN A 80 -10.72 -4.27 11.97
C ASN A 80 -11.45 -3.74 10.72
N GLY A 81 -11.65 -4.57 9.69
CA GLY A 81 -12.37 -4.15 8.48
C GLY A 81 -11.64 -3.07 7.68
N ASN A 82 -10.33 -3.23 7.47
CA ASN A 82 -9.49 -2.24 6.75
C ASN A 82 -10.06 -1.87 5.36
N SER A 83 -10.21 -0.57 5.10
CA SER A 83 -10.79 -0.02 3.87
C SER A 83 -10.06 -0.43 2.59
N PHE A 84 -8.74 -0.67 2.66
CA PHE A 84 -7.96 -1.17 1.52
C PHE A 84 -8.32 -2.61 1.17
N VAL A 85 -8.54 -3.45 2.18
CA VAL A 85 -8.99 -4.84 1.97
C VAL A 85 -10.38 -4.82 1.33
N GLN A 86 -11.28 -3.95 1.80
CA GLN A 86 -12.60 -3.79 1.19
C GLN A 86 -12.50 -3.34 -0.27
N LEU A 87 -11.60 -2.40 -0.58
CA LEU A 87 -11.34 -1.96 -1.94
C LEU A 87 -10.83 -3.09 -2.83
N GLY A 88 -9.82 -3.85 -2.40
CA GLY A 88 -9.30 -4.93 -3.22
C GLY A 88 -10.24 -6.14 -3.32
N ARG A 89 -11.17 -6.35 -2.39
CA ARG A 89 -12.28 -7.30 -2.59
C ARG A 89 -13.17 -6.90 -3.77
N ARG A 90 -13.43 -5.60 -3.95
CA ARG A 90 -14.22 -5.07 -5.08
C ARG A 90 -13.42 -5.05 -6.39
N LEU A 91 -12.10 -4.90 -6.31
CA LEU A 91 -11.18 -4.78 -7.44
C LEU A 91 -10.21 -5.97 -7.52
N ASN A 92 -10.72 -7.18 -7.27
CA ASN A 92 -9.94 -8.42 -7.11
C ASN A 92 -9.09 -8.82 -8.33
N THR A 93 -9.43 -8.30 -9.51
CA THR A 93 -8.67 -8.52 -10.76
C THR A 93 -7.36 -7.73 -10.76
N TYR A 94 -7.34 -6.60 -10.06
CA TYR A 94 -6.21 -5.67 -10.00
C TYR A 94 -5.43 -5.77 -8.70
N ILE A 95 -6.11 -6.07 -7.59
CA ILE A 95 -5.54 -6.04 -6.24
C ILE A 95 -5.60 -7.43 -5.61
N GLU A 96 -4.44 -7.96 -5.27
CA GLU A 96 -4.28 -9.26 -4.64
C GLU A 96 -3.68 -9.11 -3.24
N PHE A 97 -4.36 -9.66 -2.24
CA PHE A 97 -3.84 -9.78 -0.87
C PHE A 97 -3.38 -11.21 -0.61
N ARG A 98 -2.15 -11.37 -0.13
CA ARG A 98 -1.59 -12.62 0.36
C ARG A 98 -1.09 -12.42 1.78
N HIS A 99 -1.06 -13.48 2.56
CA HIS A 99 -0.38 -13.49 3.85
C HIS A 99 0.91 -14.31 3.75
N VAL A 100 1.90 -13.96 4.55
CA VAL A 100 3.13 -14.76 4.68
C VAL A 100 2.76 -16.11 5.28
N ARG A 101 3.15 -17.20 4.60
CA ARG A 101 2.97 -18.57 5.12
C ARG A 101 3.78 -18.72 6.41
N GLU A 102 3.25 -19.48 7.37
CA GLU A 102 3.85 -19.63 8.70
C GLU A 102 5.33 -20.04 8.65
N ASP A 103 5.71 -20.87 7.67
CA ASP A 103 7.08 -21.36 7.46
C ASP A 103 8.14 -20.27 7.21
N TYR A 104 7.73 -19.05 6.83
CA TYR A 104 8.62 -17.95 6.45
C TYR A 104 8.60 -16.78 7.43
N ARG A 105 7.98 -16.93 8.62
CA ARG A 105 7.85 -15.82 9.58
C ARG A 105 9.10 -15.59 10.46
N THR A 106 10.10 -16.47 10.44
CA THR A 106 11.15 -16.54 11.47
C THR A 106 12.60 -16.52 10.95
N HIS A 107 12.85 -16.06 9.72
CA HIS A 107 14.22 -15.92 9.20
C HIS A 107 14.61 -14.46 8.99
#